data_AF-A0A842R2Q5-F1
#
_entry.id   AF-A0A842R2Q5-F1
#
_cell.length_a   1.000
_cell.length_b   1.000
_cell.length_c   1.000
_cell.angle_alpha   90.00
_cell.angle_beta   90.00
_cell.angle_gamma   90.00
#
_symmetry.space_group_name_H-M   'P 1'
#
loop_
_entity.id
_entity.type
_entity.pdbx_description
1 polymer ?
#
loop_
_entity_poly.entity_id
_entity_poly.type
_entity_poly.pdbx_seq_one_letter_code
_entity_poly.pdbx_strand_id
1 'polypeptide(L)'
;MGKFTKKMKIASITVAVVALTTFSFLLFLQPWKSTRNGNDTPPLVGTPSTGIPVAGSPIRVNVTVTDDIGVQQVLLGYTTDLNMWQNVTMSGAGTETWIGYGHIPAQDIEKEIHYVIHGIDSSGHVTTNDNSSSYYKLHTGSRKAMILCSANDFHGEEPEGAFNGSPDGTFDSWTGNWEVENGGSSFVMAPGPPEVSFEKAVPGPDQNAISFNWTGNGYDLVEYAEYQISVMARIDTVVDGPGARVGIRWLNESGSTIRMDWSGNLNDTVGTWESLQATGPCNNESSGIITGMEVLLDVQGNNAVTVFFDNVTVNKLITVNVSNPLDPGNSPPPPYIDSDGFPAQALHVYWILKNHGYSDDNIFLMLYHTNDPVIDIQAGDGIPNDLVGANIDVENDDVNASRFIEELNVSHAGSFASSIKENDQLIVYLVDHGSNAILGDGNVTFHFEADGSYVSEMEFHDLVNNISCNRMMINVDCCFSGNFLQVNASAGGWLDIDNCIMVTSSLNVFSWYWVDNSNGDMFAGSWFFHVFWEILDIGLSIADAFTQSENFVPFGKPMPLFVSQCPLYHDPGNIGSTWNFTSVPRL
;
A
#
# COMPACT_ATOMS: atom_id res chain seq x y z
N MET A 1 -31.11 -3.86 -27.15
CA MET A 1 -31.42 -5.23 -27.62
C MET A 1 -31.39 -6.17 -26.41
N GLY A 2 -32.42 -7.00 -26.21
CA GLY A 2 -32.37 -8.21 -25.37
C GLY A 2 -32.46 -8.08 -23.84
N LYS A 3 -33.66 -7.84 -23.28
CA LYS A 3 -33.98 -8.13 -21.87
C LYS A 3 -34.16 -9.64 -21.67
N PHE A 4 -33.36 -10.26 -20.80
CA PHE A 4 -33.64 -11.60 -20.26
C PHE A 4 -33.63 -11.56 -18.73
N THR A 5 -34.80 -11.35 -18.14
CA THR A 5 -35.08 -11.66 -16.73
C THR A 5 -35.39 -13.14 -16.60
N LYS A 6 -34.56 -13.90 -15.89
CA LYS A 6 -34.92 -15.25 -15.42
C LYS A 6 -34.71 -15.33 -13.91
N LYS A 7 -35.81 -15.09 -13.17
CA LYS A 7 -35.91 -15.41 -11.75
C LYS A 7 -35.75 -16.92 -11.59
N MET A 8 -34.73 -17.35 -10.86
CA MET A 8 -34.61 -18.72 -10.37
C MET A 8 -34.71 -18.69 -8.86
N LYS A 9 -35.84 -19.17 -8.32
CA LYS A 9 -35.98 -19.53 -6.92
C LYS A 9 -35.36 -20.92 -6.75
N ILE A 10 -34.23 -21.01 -6.06
CA ILE A 10 -33.75 -22.26 -5.49
C ILE A 10 -33.76 -22.07 -3.98
N ALA A 11 -34.80 -22.64 -3.37
CA ALA A 11 -34.78 -23.00 -1.96
C ALA A 11 -33.95 -24.26 -1.83
N SER A 12 -32.90 -24.23 -1.00
CA SER A 12 -32.25 -25.44 -0.50
C SER A 12 -31.81 -25.17 0.93
N ILE A 13 -32.67 -25.67 1.80
CA ILE A 13 -32.54 -25.80 3.24
C ILE A 13 -31.32 -26.68 3.52
N THR A 14 -30.29 -26.15 4.18
CA THR A 14 -29.34 -26.95 4.95
C THR A 14 -29.37 -26.47 6.38
N VAL A 15 -30.09 -27.23 7.20
CA VAL A 15 -30.18 -27.06 8.65
C VAL A 15 -28.86 -27.54 9.25
N ALA A 16 -28.02 -26.61 9.70
CA ALA A 16 -26.99 -26.91 10.69
C ALA A 16 -27.59 -26.68 12.08
N VAL A 17 -27.98 -27.77 12.74
CA VAL A 17 -28.35 -27.77 14.16
C VAL A 17 -27.06 -27.60 14.97
N VAL A 18 -26.68 -26.36 15.27
CA VAL A 18 -25.90 -26.05 16.47
C VAL A 18 -26.91 -25.67 17.53
N ALA A 19 -27.17 -26.60 18.45
CA ALA A 19 -28.04 -26.36 19.59
C ALA A 19 -27.37 -25.35 20.53
N LEU A 20 -27.57 -24.05 20.27
CA LEU A 20 -27.41 -23.01 21.26
C LEU A 20 -28.64 -23.08 22.17
N THR A 21 -28.51 -23.75 23.31
CA THR A 21 -29.49 -23.67 24.40
C THR A 21 -29.46 -22.25 24.97
N THR A 22 -30.22 -21.36 24.35
CA THR A 22 -30.63 -20.07 24.91
C THR A 22 -31.74 -20.34 25.92
N PHE A 23 -31.35 -20.59 27.16
CA PHE A 23 -32.28 -20.67 28.28
C PHE A 23 -32.52 -19.24 28.77
N SER A 24 -33.58 -18.61 28.28
CA SER A 24 -34.08 -17.33 28.83
C SER A 24 -34.61 -17.58 30.24
N PHE A 25 -33.71 -17.51 31.23
CA PHE A 25 -33.99 -17.63 32.65
C PHE A 25 -34.53 -16.28 33.18
N LEU A 26 -35.74 -15.90 32.75
CA LEU A 26 -36.42 -14.68 33.22
C LEU A 26 -37.68 -14.96 34.05
N LEU A 27 -37.95 -16.23 34.37
CA LEU A 27 -39.06 -16.63 35.24
C LEU A 27 -38.55 -17.73 36.19
N PHE A 28 -38.77 -17.54 37.49
CA PHE A 28 -38.38 -18.38 38.64
C PHE A 28 -37.08 -18.01 39.40
N LEU A 29 -36.94 -16.74 39.76
CA LEU A 29 -36.45 -16.40 41.11
C LEU A 29 -37.66 -16.33 42.06
N GLN A 30 -38.31 -17.47 42.31
CA GLN A 30 -39.17 -17.56 43.49
C GLN A 30 -38.27 -17.88 44.68
N PRO A 31 -38.32 -17.12 45.78
CA PRO A 31 -37.47 -17.36 46.94
C PRO A 31 -37.81 -18.73 47.51
N TRP A 32 -36.90 -19.68 47.34
CA TRP A 32 -36.96 -20.96 48.02
C TRP A 32 -36.77 -20.66 49.51
N LYS A 33 -37.88 -20.61 50.27
CA LYS A 33 -37.84 -20.45 51.72
C LYS A 33 -37.22 -21.71 52.34
N SER A 34 -35.90 -21.73 52.44
CA SER A 34 -35.15 -22.65 53.29
C SER A 34 -35.40 -22.25 54.75
N THR A 35 -35.97 -23.17 55.54
CA THR A 35 -36.33 -22.96 56.94
C THR A 35 -35.15 -23.17 57.91
N ARG A 36 -33.92 -22.78 57.54
CA ARG A 36 -32.80 -22.68 58.51
C ARG A 36 -32.68 -21.27 59.07
N ASN A 37 -33.29 -21.06 60.24
CA ASN A 37 -32.90 -20.01 61.18
C ASN A 37 -31.47 -20.29 61.68
N GLY A 38 -30.49 -19.41 61.67
CA GLY A 38 -30.41 -18.02 61.23
C GLY A 38 -28.95 -17.52 61.31
N ASN A 39 -28.71 -16.34 60.75
CA ASN A 39 -27.45 -15.57 60.56
C ASN A 39 -26.76 -15.63 59.19
N ASP A 40 -27.30 -16.36 58.23
CA ASP A 40 -26.79 -16.30 56.85
C ASP A 40 -27.03 -14.90 56.24
N THR A 41 -25.97 -14.29 55.73
CA THR A 41 -26.00 -12.98 55.06
C THR A 41 -25.76 -13.15 53.56
N PRO A 42 -26.48 -12.41 52.69
CA PRO A 42 -26.24 -12.50 51.25
C PRO A 42 -24.76 -12.27 50.89
N PRO A 43 -24.25 -12.91 49.83
CA PRO A 43 -22.84 -12.87 49.50
C PRO A 43 -22.40 -11.45 49.18
N LEU A 44 -21.19 -11.09 49.60
CA LEU A 44 -20.56 -9.82 49.23
C LEU A 44 -19.71 -10.01 47.97
N VAL A 45 -20.09 -9.33 46.90
CA VAL A 45 -19.39 -9.37 45.61
C VAL A 45 -18.43 -8.18 45.51
N GLY A 46 -17.13 -8.45 45.48
CA GLY A 46 -16.09 -7.43 45.34
C GLY A 46 -16.09 -6.73 43.98
N THR A 47 -15.26 -5.69 43.84
CA THR A 47 -15.08 -4.99 42.57
C THR A 47 -14.34 -5.88 41.58
N PRO A 48 -14.92 -6.19 40.40
CA PRO A 48 -14.24 -6.98 39.38
C PRO A 48 -13.08 -6.19 38.76
N SER A 49 -12.07 -6.91 38.26
CA SER A 49 -10.97 -6.35 37.49
C SER A 49 -10.83 -7.05 36.14
N THR A 50 -10.43 -6.28 35.12
CA THR A 50 -10.25 -6.74 33.75
C THR A 50 -8.89 -6.31 33.21
N GLY A 51 -8.36 -7.07 32.26
CA GLY A 51 -7.30 -6.57 31.37
C GLY A 51 -7.87 -5.64 30.30
N ILE A 52 -7.00 -5.14 29.44
CA ILE A 52 -7.38 -4.33 28.29
C ILE A 52 -8.12 -5.22 27.28
N PRO A 53 -9.38 -4.89 26.91
CA PRO A 53 -10.12 -5.69 25.95
C PRO A 53 -9.53 -5.51 24.56
N VAL A 54 -9.13 -6.63 23.94
CA VAL A 54 -8.62 -6.68 22.57
C VAL A 54 -9.66 -7.35 21.67
N ALA A 55 -10.01 -6.69 20.57
CA ALA A 55 -10.94 -7.23 19.58
C ALA A 55 -10.50 -8.61 19.07
N GLY A 56 -11.46 -9.52 18.86
CA GLY A 56 -11.21 -10.90 18.45
C GLY A 56 -10.71 -11.84 19.57
N SER A 57 -10.41 -11.32 20.77
CA SER A 57 -9.97 -12.12 21.91
C SER A 57 -11.03 -12.19 23.01
N PRO A 58 -11.19 -13.34 23.71
CA PRO A 58 -12.04 -13.43 24.89
C PRO A 58 -11.54 -12.49 26.00
N ILE A 59 -12.47 -11.83 26.71
CA ILE A 59 -12.13 -10.87 27.76
C ILE A 59 -12.27 -11.56 29.12
N ARG A 60 -11.16 -11.59 29.86
CA ARG A 60 -11.13 -12.17 31.20
C ARG A 60 -11.55 -11.15 32.25
N VAL A 61 -12.54 -11.51 33.07
CA VAL A 61 -13.01 -10.75 34.23
C VAL A 61 -12.68 -11.53 35.49
N ASN A 62 -11.93 -10.93 36.43
CA ASN A 62 -11.60 -11.53 37.72
C ASN A 62 -12.42 -10.89 38.83
N VAL A 63 -12.80 -11.66 39.85
CA VAL A 63 -13.56 -11.14 41.00
C VAL A 63 -13.33 -12.00 42.26
N THR A 64 -13.52 -11.38 43.42
CA THR A 64 -13.59 -12.05 44.72
C THR A 64 -15.00 -11.92 45.28
N VAL A 65 -15.57 -13.03 45.76
CA VAL A 65 -16.89 -13.08 46.41
C VAL A 65 -16.72 -13.72 47.78
N THR A 66 -17.27 -13.11 48.82
CA THR A 66 -17.20 -13.64 50.18
C THR A 66 -18.58 -13.88 50.74
N ASP A 67 -18.73 -14.94 51.53
CA ASP A 67 -19.99 -15.36 52.11
C ASP A 67 -19.76 -16.13 53.42
N ASP A 68 -20.64 -15.98 54.41
CA ASP A 68 -20.45 -16.58 55.75
C ASP A 68 -20.84 -18.06 55.83
N ILE A 69 -21.60 -18.58 54.86
CA ILE A 69 -21.98 -20.01 54.77
C ILE A 69 -21.43 -20.71 53.52
N GLY A 70 -20.89 -19.94 52.58
CA GLY A 70 -20.15 -20.38 51.41
C GLY A 70 -20.82 -20.01 50.09
N VAL A 71 -20.01 -19.61 49.11
CA VAL A 71 -20.41 -19.28 47.74
C VAL A 71 -20.71 -20.55 46.94
N GLN A 72 -21.94 -20.66 46.42
CA GLN A 72 -22.36 -21.77 45.57
C GLN A 72 -21.97 -21.57 44.10
N GLN A 73 -22.22 -20.36 43.58
CA GLN A 73 -22.03 -20.05 42.17
C GLN A 73 -21.75 -18.56 41.98
N VAL A 74 -20.94 -18.23 40.97
CA VAL A 74 -20.76 -16.86 40.52
C VAL A 74 -21.04 -16.80 39.02
N LEU A 75 -21.86 -15.82 38.61
CA LEU A 75 -22.21 -15.57 37.22
C LEU A 75 -21.67 -14.21 36.77
N LEU A 76 -21.12 -14.17 35.56
CA LEU A 76 -20.78 -12.96 34.82
C LEU A 76 -21.92 -12.68 33.85
N GLY A 77 -22.73 -11.66 34.15
CA GLY A 77 -23.72 -11.13 33.22
C GLY A 77 -23.07 -10.10 32.31
N TYR A 78 -23.29 -10.15 31.00
CA TYR A 78 -22.78 -9.15 30.07
C TYR A 78 -23.74 -8.87 28.91
N THR A 79 -23.61 -7.72 28.28
CA THR A 79 -24.25 -7.38 27.01
C THR A 79 -23.31 -6.53 26.15
N THR A 80 -23.45 -6.65 24.83
CA THR A 80 -22.68 -5.89 23.85
C THR A 80 -23.61 -4.89 23.17
N ASP A 81 -23.22 -3.61 23.15
CA ASP A 81 -23.99 -2.49 22.60
C ASP A 81 -25.42 -2.40 23.16
N LEU A 82 -25.61 -2.74 24.45
CA LEU A 82 -26.90 -2.78 25.15
C LEU A 82 -27.99 -3.64 24.46
N ASN A 83 -27.58 -4.70 23.76
CA ASN A 83 -28.50 -5.67 23.19
C ASN A 83 -29.05 -6.63 24.27
N MET A 84 -28.96 -7.94 24.04
CA MET A 84 -29.44 -8.95 24.98
C MET A 84 -28.39 -9.25 26.05
N TRP A 85 -28.81 -9.33 27.30
CA TRP A 85 -27.96 -9.81 28.40
C TRP A 85 -27.74 -11.32 28.30
N GLN A 86 -26.51 -11.73 28.55
CA GLN A 86 -26.04 -13.11 28.55
C GLN A 86 -25.34 -13.40 29.86
N ASN A 87 -25.44 -14.63 30.36
CA ASN A 87 -24.79 -15.05 31.59
C ASN A 87 -23.76 -16.14 31.30
N VAL A 88 -22.58 -16.01 31.92
CA VAL A 88 -21.51 -17.00 31.89
C VAL A 88 -21.23 -17.45 33.31
N THR A 89 -21.22 -18.76 33.57
CA THR A 89 -20.77 -19.29 34.86
C THR A 89 -19.26 -19.08 34.99
N MET A 90 -18.84 -18.44 36.07
CA MET A 90 -17.42 -18.18 36.33
C MET A 90 -16.74 -19.39 36.98
N SER A 91 -15.44 -19.54 36.75
CA SER A 91 -14.58 -20.58 37.31
C SER A 91 -13.76 -20.02 38.46
N GLY A 92 -13.67 -20.74 39.59
CA GLY A 92 -12.90 -20.27 40.75
C GLY A 92 -12.77 -21.31 41.84
N ALA A 93 -12.15 -20.91 42.95
CA ALA A 93 -11.91 -21.77 44.10
C ALA A 93 -12.17 -21.04 45.41
N GLY A 94 -12.46 -21.81 46.47
CA GLY A 94 -12.81 -21.32 47.80
C GLY A 94 -14.30 -21.46 48.08
N THR A 95 -14.64 -21.57 49.38
CA THR A 95 -16.04 -21.68 49.85
C THR A 95 -16.48 -20.36 50.48
N GLU A 96 -15.88 -19.94 51.59
CA GLU A 96 -16.21 -18.68 52.27
C GLU A 96 -15.63 -17.44 51.58
N THR A 97 -14.46 -17.59 50.96
CA THR A 97 -13.84 -16.58 50.08
C THR A 97 -13.57 -17.23 48.75
N TRP A 98 -14.45 -16.98 47.80
CA TRP A 98 -14.34 -17.47 46.44
C TRP A 98 -13.54 -16.48 45.59
N ILE A 99 -12.51 -16.97 44.92
CA ILE A 99 -11.68 -16.19 43.99
C ILE A 99 -11.72 -16.89 42.64
N GLY A 100 -12.09 -16.15 41.60
CA GLY A 100 -12.22 -16.74 40.27
C GLY A 100 -12.30 -15.74 39.13
N TYR A 101 -12.59 -16.28 37.95
CA TYR A 101 -12.62 -15.55 36.70
C TYR A 101 -13.71 -16.09 35.76
N GLY A 102 -14.20 -15.22 34.89
CA GLY A 102 -15.12 -15.53 33.80
C GLY A 102 -14.58 -14.98 32.49
N HIS A 103 -15.09 -15.49 31.38
CA HIS A 103 -14.76 -14.99 30.05
C HIS A 103 -16.01 -14.46 29.36
N ILE A 104 -15.94 -13.22 28.89
CA ILE A 104 -16.82 -12.72 27.85
C ILE A 104 -16.23 -13.24 26.53
N PRO A 105 -17.01 -13.92 25.66
CA PRO A 105 -16.54 -14.39 24.36
C PRO A 105 -15.92 -13.25 23.54
N ALA A 106 -15.07 -13.61 22.57
CA ALA A 106 -14.48 -12.64 21.65
C ALA A 106 -15.55 -11.72 21.05
N GLN A 107 -15.25 -10.42 21.05
CA GLN A 107 -16.09 -9.38 20.48
C GLN A 107 -15.35 -8.70 19.32
N ASP A 108 -16.09 -8.16 18.37
CA ASP A 108 -15.51 -7.33 17.32
C ASP A 108 -14.91 -6.03 17.90
N ILE A 109 -14.14 -5.31 17.08
CA ILE A 109 -13.65 -3.98 17.41
C ILE A 109 -14.81 -2.95 17.42
N GLU A 110 -14.64 -1.83 18.13
CA GLU A 110 -15.64 -0.77 18.29
C GLU A 110 -16.93 -1.24 18.97
N LYS A 111 -16.79 -2.08 20.00
CA LYS A 111 -17.90 -2.60 20.81
C LYS A 111 -17.85 -2.04 22.23
N GLU A 112 -18.98 -1.52 22.71
CA GLU A 112 -19.17 -1.19 24.11
C GLU A 112 -19.78 -2.40 24.83
N ILE A 113 -19.07 -2.91 25.84
CA ILE A 113 -19.50 -4.07 26.61
C ILE A 113 -19.86 -3.61 28.01
N HIS A 114 -21.05 -4.00 28.44
CA HIS A 114 -21.56 -3.75 29.76
C HIS A 114 -21.60 -5.07 30.53
N TYR A 115 -21.12 -5.10 31.76
CA TYR A 115 -21.14 -6.32 32.55
C TYR A 115 -21.42 -6.09 34.04
N VAL A 116 -21.91 -7.14 34.69
CA VAL A 116 -22.24 -7.22 36.11
C VAL A 116 -21.83 -8.59 36.65
N ILE A 117 -21.66 -8.68 37.97
CA ILE A 117 -21.32 -9.95 38.64
C ILE A 117 -22.45 -10.32 39.59
N HIS A 118 -22.93 -11.56 39.50
CA HIS A 118 -23.89 -12.13 40.44
C HIS A 118 -23.19 -13.18 41.32
N GLY A 119 -23.20 -12.99 42.63
CA GLY A 119 -22.80 -13.99 43.61
C GLY A 119 -24.04 -14.71 44.15
N ILE A 120 -23.99 -16.04 44.20
CA ILE A 120 -25.05 -16.90 44.73
C ILE A 120 -24.44 -17.74 45.86
N ASP A 121 -24.98 -17.62 47.07
CA ASP A 121 -24.54 -18.40 48.23
C ASP A 121 -25.17 -19.80 48.28
N SER A 122 -24.76 -20.62 49.25
CA SER A 122 -25.24 -21.99 49.44
C SER A 122 -26.68 -22.10 49.95
N SER A 123 -27.29 -20.99 50.39
CA SER A 123 -28.72 -20.89 50.72
C SER A 123 -29.57 -20.36 49.57
N GLY A 124 -28.94 -19.91 48.48
CA GLY A 124 -29.59 -19.34 47.31
C GLY A 124 -29.88 -17.84 47.40
N HIS A 125 -29.28 -17.07 48.33
CA HIS A 125 -29.34 -15.62 48.22
C HIS A 125 -28.46 -15.15 47.06
N VAL A 126 -28.89 -14.07 46.42
CA VAL A 126 -28.23 -13.49 45.25
C VAL A 126 -27.89 -12.04 45.54
N THR A 127 -26.62 -11.70 45.37
CA THR A 127 -26.15 -10.31 45.35
C THR A 127 -25.61 -9.98 43.97
N THR A 128 -25.98 -8.82 43.44
CA THR A 128 -25.45 -8.31 42.17
C THR A 128 -24.55 -7.12 42.46
N ASN A 129 -23.31 -7.16 41.99
CA ASN A 129 -22.48 -5.98 41.89
C ASN A 129 -22.59 -5.43 40.46
N ASP A 130 -23.40 -4.40 40.32
CA ASP A 130 -23.71 -3.69 39.08
C ASP A 130 -23.12 -2.26 39.07
N ASN A 131 -22.06 -2.01 39.84
CA ASN A 131 -21.44 -0.69 39.94
C ASN A 131 -22.45 0.42 40.28
N SER A 132 -23.25 0.24 41.33
CA SER A 132 -24.31 1.18 41.74
C SER A 132 -25.34 1.43 40.63
N SER A 133 -25.86 0.34 40.05
CA SER A 133 -26.86 0.36 38.96
C SER A 133 -26.40 1.00 37.66
N SER A 134 -25.09 1.12 37.47
CA SER A 134 -24.48 1.74 36.28
C SER A 134 -23.66 0.79 35.43
N TYR A 135 -23.62 -0.52 35.78
CA TYR A 135 -22.77 -1.58 35.21
C TYR A 135 -21.28 -1.21 35.09
N TYR A 136 -20.44 -2.20 34.83
CA TYR A 136 -19.06 -1.96 34.42
C TYR A 136 -19.01 -1.85 32.90
N LYS A 137 -18.14 -0.99 32.37
CA LYS A 137 -18.00 -0.73 30.92
C LYS A 137 -16.62 -1.12 30.43
N LEU A 138 -16.57 -1.71 29.24
CA LEU A 138 -15.35 -2.01 28.51
C LEU A 138 -15.54 -1.58 27.06
N HIS A 139 -14.44 -1.22 26.38
CA HIS A 139 -14.42 -0.92 24.96
C HIS A 139 -13.39 -1.81 24.27
N THR A 140 -13.69 -2.37 23.11
CA THR A 140 -12.78 -3.29 22.38
C THR A 140 -11.76 -2.60 21.48
N GLY A 141 -11.65 -1.27 21.61
CA GLY A 141 -10.77 -0.43 20.81
C GLY A 141 -11.48 0.14 19.58
N SER A 142 -10.76 0.97 18.86
CA SER A 142 -11.22 1.71 17.68
C SER A 142 -10.31 1.42 16.51
N ARG A 143 -10.84 1.51 15.29
CA ARG A 143 -9.99 1.55 14.10
C ARG A 143 -9.58 2.99 13.87
N LYS A 144 -8.29 3.25 13.66
CA LYS A 144 -7.73 4.58 13.46
C LYS A 144 -6.85 4.56 12.22
N ALA A 145 -6.89 5.63 11.44
CA ALA A 145 -6.04 5.78 10.26
C ALA A 145 -5.49 7.21 10.18
N MET A 146 -4.23 7.34 9.80
CA MET A 146 -3.64 8.59 9.34
C MET A 146 -3.22 8.40 7.88
N ILE A 147 -3.70 9.28 7.01
CA ILE A 147 -3.41 9.25 5.58
C ILE A 147 -2.74 10.59 5.25
N LEU A 148 -1.54 10.54 4.69
CA LEU A 148 -0.78 11.70 4.28
C LEU A 148 -0.47 11.61 2.79
N CYS A 149 -0.94 12.61 2.05
CA CYS A 149 -0.45 12.96 0.72
C CYS A 149 0.05 14.40 0.78
N SER A 150 1.34 14.61 0.56
CA SER A 150 1.98 15.93 0.68
C SER A 150 2.51 16.48 -0.65
N ALA A 151 2.12 15.82 -1.74
CA ALA A 151 2.51 16.13 -3.10
C ALA A 151 1.33 16.09 -4.07
N ASN A 152 1.36 16.98 -5.05
CA ASN A 152 0.46 17.00 -6.20
C ASN A 152 1.21 17.25 -7.51
N ASP A 153 2.54 17.37 -7.47
CA ASP A 153 3.34 17.49 -8.66
C ASP A 153 3.77 16.11 -9.18
N PHE A 154 3.23 15.76 -10.35
CA PHE A 154 4.05 15.02 -11.28
C PHE A 154 4.76 16.07 -12.10
N HIS A 155 6.07 16.21 -11.87
CA HIS A 155 6.90 16.88 -12.85
C HIS A 155 6.72 16.09 -14.16
N GLY A 156 5.92 16.66 -15.05
CA GLY A 156 5.70 16.11 -16.37
C GLY A 156 7.03 15.94 -17.10
N GLU A 157 6.97 15.23 -18.21
CA GLU A 157 8.04 15.21 -19.21
C GLU A 157 8.68 16.60 -19.34
N GLU A 158 10.01 16.66 -19.53
CA GLU A 158 10.67 17.93 -19.83
C GLU A 158 9.80 18.70 -20.84
N PRO A 159 9.51 20.00 -20.60
CA PRO A 159 8.49 20.73 -21.32
C PRO A 159 8.58 20.43 -22.81
N GLU A 160 7.47 19.94 -23.38
CA GLU A 160 7.36 19.46 -24.76
C GLU A 160 8.17 20.38 -25.70
N GLY A 161 9.30 19.87 -26.21
CA GLY A 161 10.27 20.64 -27.01
C GLY A 161 11.65 20.92 -26.41
N ALA A 162 11.96 20.50 -25.18
CA ALA A 162 13.35 20.56 -24.65
C ALA A 162 14.20 19.35 -25.09
N PHE A 163 13.62 18.14 -25.07
CA PHE A 163 14.26 16.91 -25.57
C PHE A 163 13.22 15.95 -26.17
N ASN A 164 12.20 15.56 -25.39
CA ASN A 164 11.11 14.69 -25.85
C ASN A 164 10.33 15.37 -26.98
N GLY A 165 10.07 14.62 -28.06
CA GLY A 165 9.41 15.12 -29.27
C GLY A 165 10.22 16.15 -30.09
N SER A 166 11.43 16.52 -29.64
CA SER A 166 12.34 17.37 -30.40
C SER A 166 13.12 16.55 -31.44
N PRO A 167 13.78 17.19 -32.42
CA PRO A 167 14.70 16.49 -33.33
C PRO A 167 15.81 15.71 -32.60
N ASP A 168 16.17 16.10 -31.38
CA ASP A 168 17.20 15.45 -30.57
C ASP A 168 16.69 14.16 -29.88
N GLY A 169 15.36 13.99 -29.76
CA GLY A 169 14.72 12.75 -29.31
C GLY A 169 14.36 11.79 -30.45
N THR A 170 14.61 12.16 -31.71
CA THR A 170 14.30 11.37 -32.91
C THR A 170 15.57 11.04 -33.71
N PHE A 171 15.84 9.76 -33.96
CA PHE A 171 17.14 9.31 -34.47
C PHE A 171 17.13 8.89 -35.95
N ASP A 172 15.99 9.00 -36.61
CA ASP A 172 15.79 8.60 -38.01
C ASP A 172 16.71 9.34 -39.00
N SER A 173 17.04 10.59 -38.70
CA SER A 173 17.92 11.41 -39.55
C SER A 173 19.42 11.27 -39.22
N TRP A 174 19.76 10.55 -38.14
CA TRP A 174 21.12 10.47 -37.57
C TRP A 174 21.86 9.20 -38.00
N THR A 175 21.62 8.79 -39.23
CA THR A 175 22.11 7.53 -39.79
C THR A 175 23.63 7.35 -39.58
N GLY A 176 24.44 8.41 -39.75
CA GLY A 176 25.91 8.39 -39.62
C GLY A 176 26.51 7.97 -38.28
N ASN A 177 25.71 7.90 -37.21
CA ASN A 177 26.16 7.65 -35.85
C ASN A 177 25.77 6.24 -35.32
N TRP A 178 25.17 5.43 -36.18
CA TRP A 178 24.85 4.02 -35.87
C TRP A 178 26.01 3.12 -36.25
N GLU A 179 26.41 2.24 -35.32
CA GLU A 179 27.49 1.28 -35.49
C GLU A 179 26.94 -0.15 -35.56
N VAL A 180 27.58 -1.00 -36.36
CA VAL A 180 27.25 -2.44 -36.42
C VAL A 180 28.29 -3.21 -35.61
N GLU A 181 27.84 -3.95 -34.61
CA GLU A 181 28.76 -4.73 -33.79
C GLU A 181 29.37 -5.88 -34.58
N ASN A 182 30.71 -5.94 -34.63
CA ASN A 182 31.51 -7.08 -35.10
C ASN A 182 31.06 -7.76 -36.41
N GLY A 183 31.38 -7.13 -37.55
CA GLY A 183 31.88 -7.88 -38.71
C GLY A 183 31.09 -7.78 -40.00
N GLY A 184 31.78 -7.30 -41.05
CA GLY A 184 31.68 -7.76 -42.43
C GLY A 184 30.42 -7.44 -43.26
N SER A 185 29.29 -7.12 -42.64
CA SER A 185 28.06 -6.76 -43.36
C SER A 185 28.14 -5.32 -43.86
N SER A 186 27.79 -5.11 -45.13
CA SER A 186 27.60 -3.77 -45.68
C SER A 186 26.25 -3.24 -45.22
N PHE A 187 26.26 -2.27 -44.31
CA PHE A 187 25.07 -1.48 -44.04
C PHE A 187 24.87 -0.51 -45.20
N VAL A 188 23.72 -0.58 -45.88
CA VAL A 188 23.36 0.43 -46.88
C VAL A 188 22.48 1.44 -46.16
N MET A 189 23.10 2.51 -45.68
CA MET A 189 22.37 3.74 -45.34
C MET A 189 22.02 4.43 -46.63
N ALA A 190 21.04 3.88 -47.34
CA ALA A 190 20.37 4.64 -48.37
C ALA A 190 19.43 5.60 -47.63
N PRO A 191 19.39 6.90 -47.95
CA PRO A 191 18.17 7.65 -47.74
C PRO A 191 17.10 6.94 -48.58
N GLY A 192 16.39 6.01 -47.95
CA GLY A 192 15.35 5.24 -48.58
C GLY A 192 14.23 6.17 -49.02
N PRO A 193 13.54 5.89 -50.13
CA PRO A 193 12.29 6.58 -50.44
C PRO A 193 11.31 6.39 -49.27
N PRO A 194 10.39 7.33 -49.06
CA PRO A 194 10.27 8.20 -47.89
C PRO A 194 9.79 7.56 -46.57
N GLU A 195 9.98 6.25 -46.34
CA GLU A 195 9.26 5.50 -45.29
C GLU A 195 10.11 4.45 -44.54
N VAL A 196 11.45 4.46 -44.63
CA VAL A 196 12.30 3.51 -43.85
C VAL A 196 13.64 4.13 -43.48
N SER A 197 13.99 4.11 -42.19
CA SER A 197 15.25 4.67 -41.67
C SER A 197 16.39 3.66 -41.56
N PHE A 198 16.11 2.36 -41.32
CA PHE A 198 17.14 1.32 -41.19
C PHE A 198 16.72 0.00 -41.85
N GLU A 199 17.63 -0.65 -42.58
CA GLU A 199 17.44 -1.99 -43.16
C GLU A 199 18.54 -2.94 -42.64
N LYS A 200 18.14 -4.04 -41.99
CA LYS A 200 19.05 -5.10 -41.55
C LYS A 200 18.73 -6.41 -42.27
N ALA A 201 19.60 -6.80 -43.19
CA ALA A 201 19.59 -8.13 -43.81
C ALA A 201 20.47 -9.07 -42.98
N VAL A 202 19.88 -10.11 -42.40
CA VAL A 202 20.59 -11.14 -41.64
C VAL A 202 20.80 -12.35 -42.55
N PRO A 203 22.02 -12.72 -42.94
CA PRO A 203 22.26 -13.81 -43.90
C PRO A 203 22.27 -15.22 -43.28
N GLY A 204 21.99 -15.38 -41.99
CA GLY A 204 22.07 -16.63 -41.23
C GLY A 204 21.98 -16.37 -39.71
N PRO A 205 22.51 -17.25 -38.83
CA PRO A 205 22.53 -17.04 -37.38
C PRO A 205 23.58 -15.98 -36.98
N ASP A 206 23.42 -14.75 -37.47
CA ASP A 206 24.20 -13.60 -37.04
C ASP A 206 23.50 -12.92 -35.84
N GLN A 207 24.29 -12.52 -34.85
CA GLN A 207 23.83 -11.93 -33.57
C GLN A 207 24.21 -10.45 -33.42
N ASN A 208 24.46 -9.75 -34.53
CA ASN A 208 25.06 -8.42 -34.47
C ASN A 208 23.99 -7.35 -34.31
N ALA A 209 23.89 -6.72 -33.13
CA ALA A 209 23.05 -5.56 -32.94
C ALA A 209 23.57 -4.35 -33.74
N ILE A 210 22.66 -3.48 -34.15
CA ILE A 210 23.00 -2.11 -34.55
C ILE A 210 22.89 -1.27 -33.28
N SER A 211 23.95 -0.56 -32.92
CA SER A 211 23.98 0.27 -31.73
C SER A 211 24.10 1.75 -32.09
N PHE A 212 23.45 2.60 -31.31
CA PHE A 212 23.67 4.04 -31.31
C PHE A 212 24.21 4.42 -29.93
N ASN A 213 25.47 4.87 -29.87
CA ASN A 213 26.08 5.28 -28.62
C ASN A 213 25.55 6.65 -28.20
N TRP A 214 24.52 6.65 -27.36
CA TRP A 214 23.82 7.85 -26.90
C TRP A 214 24.77 8.84 -26.25
N THR A 215 25.45 8.39 -25.20
CA THR A 215 26.37 9.21 -24.41
C THR A 215 27.60 9.61 -25.19
N GLY A 216 28.09 8.75 -26.08
CA GLY A 216 29.23 9.04 -26.95
C GLY A 216 28.93 10.17 -27.95
N ASN A 217 27.65 10.42 -28.24
CA ASN A 217 27.20 11.52 -29.09
C ASN A 217 26.89 12.82 -28.32
N GLY A 218 27.25 12.89 -27.03
CA GLY A 218 27.17 14.11 -26.23
C GLY A 218 25.83 14.33 -25.52
N TYR A 219 24.97 13.32 -25.48
CA TYR A 219 23.76 13.36 -24.66
C TYR A 219 24.06 12.90 -23.23
N ASP A 220 23.79 13.78 -22.27
CA ASP A 220 24.00 13.47 -20.87
C ASP A 220 22.96 12.47 -20.34
N LEU A 221 23.42 11.59 -19.44
CA LEU A 221 22.51 10.78 -18.64
C LEU A 221 22.07 11.57 -17.42
N VAL A 222 20.77 11.68 -17.29
CA VAL A 222 20.11 12.07 -16.05
C VAL A 222 20.02 10.83 -15.17
N GLU A 223 20.78 10.82 -14.07
CA GLU A 223 20.67 9.77 -13.05
C GLU A 223 19.21 9.63 -12.65
N TYR A 224 18.74 8.40 -12.57
CA TYR A 224 17.38 8.02 -12.19
C TYR A 224 16.24 8.34 -13.17
N ALA A 225 16.50 8.98 -14.30
CA ALA A 225 15.50 9.10 -15.35
C ALA A 225 15.18 7.71 -15.96
N GLU A 226 13.92 7.49 -16.35
CA GLU A 226 13.50 6.34 -17.14
C GLU A 226 13.64 6.70 -18.62
N TYR A 227 14.39 5.89 -19.37
CA TYR A 227 14.55 6.07 -20.81
C TYR A 227 13.64 5.07 -21.50
N GLN A 228 12.76 5.58 -22.36
CA GLN A 228 11.87 4.77 -23.19
C GLN A 228 12.28 4.92 -24.64
N ILE A 229 12.58 3.81 -25.28
CA ILE A 229 12.90 3.74 -26.69
C ILE A 229 11.71 3.14 -27.42
N SER A 230 11.20 3.85 -28.42
CA SER A 230 10.14 3.36 -29.30
C SER A 230 10.65 3.29 -30.74
N VAL A 231 10.30 2.20 -31.42
CA VAL A 231 10.71 1.94 -32.82
C VAL A 231 9.57 1.28 -33.55
N MET A 232 9.26 1.73 -34.76
CA MET A 232 8.42 0.98 -35.69
C MET A 232 9.28 -0.05 -36.42
N ALA A 233 8.88 -1.32 -36.41
CA ALA A 233 9.59 -2.39 -37.08
C ALA A 233 8.68 -3.14 -38.06
N ARG A 234 9.23 -3.58 -39.19
CA ARG A 234 8.56 -4.44 -40.18
C ARG A 234 9.49 -5.56 -40.60
N ILE A 235 9.00 -6.79 -40.57
CA ILE A 235 9.73 -7.95 -41.11
C ILE A 235 9.13 -8.35 -42.46
N ASP A 236 9.98 -8.70 -43.44
CA ASP A 236 9.53 -9.11 -44.79
C ASP A 236 9.22 -10.60 -44.90
N THR A 237 9.74 -11.40 -43.97
CA THR A 237 9.51 -12.83 -43.86
C THR A 237 9.51 -13.23 -42.40
N VAL A 238 8.78 -14.29 -42.06
CA VAL A 238 8.79 -14.86 -40.70
C VAL A 238 10.22 -15.16 -40.28
N VAL A 239 10.59 -14.75 -39.08
CA VAL A 239 11.90 -15.02 -38.48
C VAL A 239 11.83 -16.34 -37.73
N ASP A 240 12.64 -17.31 -38.14
CA ASP A 240 12.84 -18.57 -37.40
C ASP A 240 13.84 -18.32 -36.27
N GLY A 241 13.36 -17.83 -35.13
CA GLY A 241 14.21 -17.51 -33.98
C GLY A 241 13.62 -16.43 -33.07
N PRO A 242 14.45 -15.75 -32.26
CA PRO A 242 14.01 -14.70 -31.36
C PRO A 242 13.37 -13.49 -32.05
N GLY A 243 13.64 -13.22 -33.33
CA GLY A 243 12.99 -12.12 -34.06
C GLY A 243 13.72 -10.78 -33.95
N ALA A 244 13.02 -9.72 -34.36
CA ALA A 244 13.45 -8.34 -34.21
C ALA A 244 13.06 -7.80 -32.82
N ARG A 245 13.92 -6.97 -32.22
CA ARG A 245 13.71 -6.34 -30.92
C ARG A 245 14.52 -5.05 -30.80
N VAL A 246 14.07 -4.15 -29.93
CA VAL A 246 14.82 -2.94 -29.55
C VAL A 246 15.27 -3.07 -28.10
N GLY A 247 16.39 -2.45 -27.74
CA GLY A 247 16.87 -2.47 -26.37
C GLY A 247 17.68 -1.25 -25.96
N ILE A 248 17.91 -1.13 -24.66
CA ILE A 248 18.77 -0.16 -24.01
C ILE A 248 19.96 -0.91 -23.42
N ARG A 249 21.18 -0.50 -23.74
CA ARG A 249 22.39 -1.02 -23.11
C ARG A 249 22.99 0.01 -22.20
N TRP A 250 23.16 -0.33 -20.94
CA TRP A 250 23.79 0.51 -19.93
C TRP A 250 25.27 0.17 -19.85
N LEU A 251 26.13 1.18 -19.95
CA LEU A 251 27.58 1.05 -19.97
C LEU A 251 28.20 1.67 -18.71
N ASN A 252 29.32 1.12 -18.25
CA ASN A 252 30.18 1.74 -17.25
C ASN A 252 31.26 2.63 -17.89
N GLU A 253 32.11 3.23 -17.04
CA GLU A 253 33.18 4.15 -17.47
C GLU A 253 34.18 3.50 -18.46
N SER A 254 34.33 2.18 -18.40
CA SER A 254 35.19 1.42 -19.32
C SER A 254 34.53 1.10 -20.67
N GLY A 255 33.26 1.49 -20.87
CA GLY A 255 32.43 1.10 -22.01
C GLY A 255 31.94 -0.35 -21.93
N SER A 256 32.04 -1.00 -20.76
CA SER A 256 31.53 -2.37 -20.59
C SER A 256 30.05 -2.35 -20.28
N THR A 257 29.30 -3.28 -20.86
CA THR A 257 27.87 -3.49 -20.56
C THR A 257 27.66 -3.90 -19.10
N ILE A 258 26.84 -3.13 -18.39
CA ILE A 258 26.35 -3.43 -17.04
C ILE A 258 25.03 -4.18 -17.12
N ARG A 259 24.08 -3.66 -17.90
CA ARG A 259 22.71 -4.17 -18.04
C ARG A 259 22.19 -3.96 -19.46
N MET A 260 21.26 -4.80 -19.89
CA MET A 260 20.45 -4.56 -21.10
C MET A 260 18.97 -4.72 -20.79
N ASP A 261 18.17 -3.76 -21.23
CA ASP A 261 16.71 -3.78 -21.13
C ASP A 261 16.14 -3.94 -22.55
N TRP A 262 15.40 -5.02 -22.81
CA TRP A 262 14.91 -5.36 -24.16
C TRP A 262 13.40 -5.22 -24.25
N SER A 263 12.91 -4.91 -25.45
CA SER A 263 11.50 -5.05 -25.83
C SER A 263 11.08 -6.51 -25.93
N GLY A 264 9.78 -6.72 -26.12
CA GLY A 264 9.28 -7.96 -26.72
C GLY A 264 9.86 -8.22 -28.11
N ASN A 265 9.62 -9.43 -28.61
CA ASN A 265 10.12 -9.91 -29.89
C ASN A 265 9.07 -9.79 -31.01
N LEU A 266 9.49 -9.39 -32.21
CA LEU A 266 8.71 -9.41 -33.44
C LEU A 266 9.25 -10.48 -34.39
N ASN A 267 8.52 -11.58 -34.60
CA ASN A 267 8.98 -12.71 -35.40
C ASN A 267 8.00 -13.22 -36.47
N ASP A 268 6.72 -12.88 -36.43
CA ASP A 268 5.70 -13.48 -37.31
C ASP A 268 4.78 -12.50 -38.07
N THR A 269 4.87 -11.19 -37.81
CA THR A 269 3.98 -10.19 -38.42
C THR A 269 4.57 -9.62 -39.71
N VAL A 270 4.47 -10.42 -40.79
CA VAL A 270 5.06 -10.10 -42.09
C VAL A 270 4.32 -8.97 -42.79
N GLY A 271 5.06 -7.93 -43.18
CA GLY A 271 4.56 -6.83 -44.01
C GLY A 271 3.71 -5.78 -43.28
N THR A 272 3.55 -5.89 -41.95
CA THR A 272 2.96 -4.85 -41.11
C THR A 272 4.02 -4.14 -40.29
N TRP A 273 3.79 -2.85 -40.03
CA TRP A 273 4.60 -2.07 -39.11
C TRP A 273 4.06 -2.27 -37.70
N GLU A 274 4.91 -2.74 -36.79
CA GLU A 274 4.59 -2.96 -35.38
C GLU A 274 5.47 -2.07 -34.51
N SER A 275 4.92 -1.55 -33.41
CA SER A 275 5.71 -0.78 -32.45
C SER A 275 6.44 -1.71 -31.50
N LEU A 276 7.76 -1.56 -31.42
CA LEU A 276 8.62 -2.17 -30.42
C LEU A 276 9.02 -1.10 -29.40
N GLN A 277 8.95 -1.44 -28.12
CA GLN A 277 9.31 -0.52 -27.04
C GLN A 277 10.19 -1.20 -26.00
N ALA A 278 11.28 -0.54 -25.62
CA ALA A 278 12.15 -0.93 -24.53
C ALA A 278 12.25 0.21 -23.53
N THR A 279 12.22 -0.10 -22.25
CA THR A 279 12.25 0.90 -21.19
C THR A 279 13.23 0.48 -20.11
N GLY A 280 14.04 1.42 -19.62
CA GLY A 280 15.04 1.15 -18.59
C GLY A 280 15.39 2.39 -17.76
N PRO A 281 15.52 2.25 -16.42
CA PRO A 281 15.92 3.36 -15.55
C PRO A 281 17.43 3.54 -15.52
N CYS A 282 17.93 4.77 -15.56
CA CYS A 282 19.35 5.06 -15.35
C CYS A 282 19.71 5.00 -13.85
N ASN A 283 19.77 3.80 -13.26
CA ASN A 283 20.06 3.62 -11.82
C ASN A 283 21.40 2.91 -11.54
N ASN A 284 22.23 3.49 -10.66
CA ASN A 284 23.60 3.04 -10.38
C ASN A 284 23.71 1.87 -9.37
N GLU A 285 22.60 1.23 -9.01
CA GLU A 285 22.56 0.39 -7.81
C GLU A 285 22.93 -1.08 -8.05
N SER A 286 22.84 -1.56 -9.29
CA SER A 286 23.22 -2.94 -9.63
C SER A 286 24.62 -3.00 -10.24
N SER A 287 25.63 -3.20 -9.39
CA SER A 287 26.96 -3.76 -9.76
C SER A 287 27.85 -2.95 -10.72
N GLY A 288 27.59 -1.66 -10.93
CA GLY A 288 28.49 -0.75 -11.65
C GLY A 288 27.88 0.64 -11.80
N ILE A 289 28.72 1.67 -11.84
CA ILE A 289 28.28 3.05 -12.14
C ILE A 289 27.95 3.11 -13.63
N ILE A 290 26.69 3.36 -13.97
CA ILE A 290 26.22 3.70 -15.31
C ILE A 290 26.80 5.07 -15.66
N THR A 291 27.62 5.10 -16.69
CA THR A 291 28.16 6.34 -17.26
C THR A 291 27.85 6.46 -18.75
N GLY A 292 27.18 5.46 -19.33
CA GLY A 292 26.88 5.40 -20.74
C GLY A 292 25.60 4.66 -21.07
N MET A 293 25.01 5.01 -22.20
CA MET A 293 23.84 4.32 -22.76
C MET A 293 24.05 4.09 -24.25
N GLU A 294 23.59 2.94 -24.76
CA GLU A 294 23.43 2.68 -26.18
C GLU A 294 22.01 2.23 -26.49
N VAL A 295 21.46 2.71 -27.60
CA VAL A 295 20.22 2.20 -28.19
C VAL A 295 20.55 1.03 -29.09
N LEU A 296 19.86 -0.10 -28.95
CA LEU A 296 20.12 -1.31 -29.72
C LEU A 296 18.93 -1.66 -30.62
N LEU A 297 19.19 -1.90 -31.90
CA LEU A 297 18.28 -2.55 -32.84
C LEU A 297 18.83 -3.94 -33.16
N ASP A 298 18.15 -4.98 -32.71
CA ASP A 298 18.61 -6.35 -32.85
C ASP A 298 17.64 -7.20 -33.67
N VAL A 299 18.20 -8.16 -34.40
CA VAL A 299 17.47 -9.13 -35.22
C VAL A 299 18.21 -10.44 -35.09
N GLN A 300 17.54 -11.45 -34.55
CA GLN A 300 18.10 -12.79 -34.38
C GLN A 300 17.20 -13.83 -35.05
N GLY A 301 17.77 -14.62 -35.96
CA GLY A 301 17.05 -15.66 -36.68
C GLY A 301 17.99 -16.67 -37.33
N ASN A 302 17.46 -17.85 -37.63
CA ASN A 302 18.18 -18.93 -38.29
C ASN A 302 18.09 -18.82 -39.83
N ASN A 303 17.09 -18.11 -40.34
CA ASN A 303 16.84 -17.91 -41.76
C ASN A 303 17.25 -16.50 -42.21
N ALA A 304 17.48 -16.36 -43.51
CA ALA A 304 17.74 -15.06 -44.08
C ALA A 304 16.46 -14.20 -44.02
N VAL A 305 16.55 -13.05 -43.36
CA VAL A 305 15.43 -12.10 -43.22
C VAL A 305 15.92 -10.67 -43.39
N THR A 306 15.05 -9.84 -43.95
CA THR A 306 15.18 -8.39 -43.94
C THR A 306 14.20 -7.81 -42.93
N VAL A 307 14.73 -7.00 -42.02
CA VAL A 307 13.95 -6.22 -41.06
C VAL A 307 14.18 -4.75 -41.31
N PHE A 308 13.10 -3.99 -41.31
CA PHE A 308 13.10 -2.55 -41.42
C PHE A 308 12.77 -1.95 -40.06
N PHE A 309 13.50 -0.90 -39.69
CA PHE A 309 13.20 -0.07 -38.52
C PHE A 309 12.99 1.37 -38.97
N ASP A 310 12.05 2.06 -38.32
CA ASP A 310 11.71 3.45 -38.58
C ASP A 310 11.14 4.11 -37.32
N ASN A 311 11.01 5.44 -37.32
CA ASN A 311 10.47 6.23 -36.20
C ASN A 311 11.15 5.88 -34.88
N VAL A 312 12.49 5.84 -34.87
CA VAL A 312 13.29 5.56 -33.68
C VAL A 312 13.28 6.79 -32.80
N THR A 313 12.57 6.70 -31.68
CA THR A 313 12.50 7.77 -30.69
C THR A 313 13.05 7.31 -29.36
N VAL A 314 13.66 8.24 -28.65
CA VAL A 314 13.99 8.07 -27.23
C VAL A 314 13.32 9.20 -26.46
N ASN A 315 12.46 8.80 -25.53
CA ASN A 315 11.88 9.69 -24.55
C ASN A 315 12.65 9.51 -23.24
N LYS A 316 12.98 10.64 -22.62
CA LYS A 316 13.55 10.71 -21.29
C LYS A 316 12.43 11.13 -20.35
N LEU A 317 12.00 10.21 -19.50
CA LEU A 317 10.98 10.41 -18.49
C LEU A 317 11.69 10.77 -17.18
N ILE A 318 11.58 12.04 -16.79
CA ILE A 318 12.13 12.56 -15.54
C ILE A 318 10.95 12.69 -14.59
N THR A 319 10.76 11.70 -13.72
CA THR A 319 9.67 11.72 -12.72
C THR A 319 9.98 12.60 -11.51
N VAL A 320 11.24 13.03 -11.33
CA VAL A 320 11.68 13.92 -10.26
C VAL A 320 12.81 14.79 -10.78
N ASN A 321 12.85 16.09 -10.45
CA ASN A 321 14.02 16.93 -10.78
C ASN A 321 15.24 16.47 -9.96
N VAL A 322 15.92 15.44 -10.43
CA VAL A 322 17.09 14.82 -9.78
C VAL A 322 18.30 15.75 -9.71
N SER A 323 18.33 16.81 -10.52
CA SER A 323 19.42 17.79 -10.47
C SER A 323 19.25 18.78 -9.32
N ASN A 324 18.01 19.00 -8.87
CA ASN A 324 17.69 19.83 -7.73
C ASN A 324 16.23 19.59 -7.28
N PRO A 325 15.96 18.58 -6.43
CA PRO A 325 14.62 18.35 -5.87
C PRO A 325 14.18 19.47 -4.89
N LEU A 326 14.98 20.53 -4.72
CA LEU A 326 14.92 21.48 -3.60
C LEU A 326 15.06 22.97 -4.00
N ASP A 327 14.69 23.41 -5.21
CA ASP A 327 14.54 24.87 -5.46
C ASP A 327 13.06 25.29 -5.44
N PRO A 328 12.45 25.49 -4.25
CA PRO A 328 11.11 26.08 -4.15
C PRO A 328 11.05 27.51 -4.72
N GLY A 329 12.21 28.13 -5.02
CA GLY A 329 12.29 29.41 -5.72
C GLY A 329 12.13 29.31 -7.24
N ASN A 330 12.24 28.12 -7.82
CA ASN A 330 12.09 27.84 -9.26
C ASN A 330 11.40 26.49 -9.54
N SER A 331 10.52 26.00 -8.65
CA SER A 331 9.64 24.89 -9.02
C SER A 331 8.90 25.31 -10.29
N PRO A 332 9.05 24.57 -11.41
CA PRO A 332 8.25 24.85 -12.59
C PRO A 332 6.79 24.82 -12.15
N PRO A 333 5.94 25.77 -12.60
CA PRO A 333 4.54 25.74 -12.22
C PRO A 333 3.98 24.35 -12.53
N PRO A 334 3.18 23.75 -11.62
CA PRO A 334 2.57 22.46 -11.87
C PRO A 334 1.90 22.52 -13.24
N PRO A 335 2.10 21.50 -14.10
CA PRO A 335 1.56 21.51 -15.43
C PRO A 335 0.04 21.77 -15.37
N TYR A 336 -0.52 22.41 -16.40
CA TYR A 336 -1.98 22.56 -16.55
C TYR A 336 -2.70 21.21 -16.82
N ILE A 337 -2.07 20.10 -16.42
CA ILE A 337 -2.49 18.73 -16.68
C ILE A 337 -2.90 18.13 -15.34
N ASP A 338 -4.09 17.54 -15.35
CA ASP A 338 -4.61 16.57 -14.37
C ASP A 338 -3.44 15.74 -13.79
N SER A 339 -3.17 15.93 -12.49
CA SER A 339 -2.02 15.36 -11.77
C SER A 339 -2.50 14.50 -10.61
N ASP A 340 -3.56 13.73 -10.88
CA ASP A 340 -4.30 12.94 -9.92
C ASP A 340 -3.46 11.96 -9.11
N GLY A 341 -2.34 11.43 -9.63
CA GLY A 341 -1.71 10.22 -9.09
C GLY A 341 -1.51 10.20 -7.56
N PHE A 342 -0.82 11.17 -6.96
CA PHE A 342 -0.61 11.19 -5.50
C PHE A 342 -1.91 11.41 -4.71
N PRO A 343 -2.69 12.48 -4.96
CA PRO A 343 -3.94 12.70 -4.23
C PRO A 343 -4.98 11.59 -4.48
N ALA A 344 -5.08 11.05 -5.68
CA ALA A 344 -5.95 9.92 -6.03
C ALA A 344 -5.57 8.70 -5.21
N GLN A 345 -4.29 8.41 -5.07
CA GLN A 345 -3.84 7.29 -4.25
C GLN A 345 -4.23 7.46 -2.78
N ALA A 346 -4.11 8.65 -2.19
CA ALA A 346 -4.58 8.88 -0.81
C ALA A 346 -6.10 8.80 -0.67
N LEU A 347 -6.85 9.33 -1.63
CA LEU A 347 -8.32 9.24 -1.66
C LEU A 347 -8.78 7.79 -1.84
N HIS A 348 -8.06 6.98 -2.62
CA HIS A 348 -8.34 5.55 -2.79
C HIS A 348 -8.28 4.81 -1.45
N VAL A 349 -7.22 5.05 -0.67
CA VAL A 349 -7.09 4.52 0.69
C VAL A 349 -8.22 5.01 1.58
N TYR A 350 -8.53 6.31 1.54
CA TYR A 350 -9.63 6.89 2.31
C TYR A 350 -10.95 6.17 2.03
N TRP A 351 -11.34 6.06 0.76
CA TRP A 351 -12.62 5.46 0.37
C TRP A 351 -12.70 3.97 0.67
N ILE A 352 -11.60 3.22 0.53
CA ILE A 352 -11.54 1.82 0.99
C ILE A 352 -11.77 1.75 2.50
N LEU A 353 -11.08 2.57 3.30
CA LEU A 353 -11.28 2.56 4.75
C LEU A 353 -12.72 2.94 5.13
N LYS A 354 -13.34 3.90 4.43
CA LYS A 354 -14.77 4.22 4.59
C LYS A 354 -15.66 3.01 4.31
N ASN A 355 -15.40 2.27 3.24
CA ASN A 355 -16.15 1.05 2.88
C ASN A 355 -15.98 -0.06 3.94
N HIS A 356 -14.85 -0.08 4.62
CA HIS A 356 -14.58 -0.98 5.75
C HIS A 356 -14.93 -0.39 7.12
N GLY A 357 -15.81 0.62 7.15
CA GLY A 357 -16.47 1.09 8.37
C GLY A 357 -15.67 2.06 9.23
N TYR A 358 -14.57 2.62 8.72
CA TYR A 358 -13.88 3.71 9.41
C TYR A 358 -14.75 4.97 9.39
N SER A 359 -14.95 5.57 10.57
CA SER A 359 -15.61 6.88 10.70
C SER A 359 -14.65 8.01 10.39
N ASP A 360 -15.16 9.19 10.00
CA ASP A 360 -14.31 10.35 9.72
C ASP A 360 -13.56 10.81 10.98
N ASP A 361 -14.19 10.73 12.16
CA ASP A 361 -13.54 10.98 13.46
C ASP A 361 -12.36 10.03 13.77
N ASN A 362 -12.20 8.98 12.96
CA ASN A 362 -11.17 7.96 13.09
C ASN A 362 -10.17 7.96 11.92
N ILE A 363 -10.36 8.79 10.89
CA ILE A 363 -9.41 8.98 9.80
C ILE A 363 -8.89 10.41 9.89
N PHE A 364 -7.58 10.58 10.01
CA PHE A 364 -6.93 11.88 9.90
C PHE A 364 -6.33 12.00 8.50
N LEU A 365 -6.95 12.79 7.62
CA LEU A 365 -6.55 12.95 6.23
C LEU A 365 -5.84 14.29 6.02
N MET A 366 -4.55 14.21 5.70
CA MET A 366 -3.75 15.33 5.21
C MET A 366 -3.58 15.18 3.69
N LEU A 367 -4.10 16.12 2.91
CA LEU A 367 -4.16 16.02 1.46
C LEU A 367 -3.68 17.30 0.78
N TYR A 368 -2.55 17.22 0.10
CA TYR A 368 -2.05 18.28 -0.77
C TYR A 368 -2.55 18.04 -2.20
N HIS A 369 -3.36 18.94 -2.73
CA HIS A 369 -3.88 18.90 -4.10
C HIS A 369 -3.90 20.29 -4.73
N THR A 370 -2.94 21.14 -4.35
CA THR A 370 -2.89 22.53 -4.78
C THR A 370 -2.90 22.61 -6.31
N ASN A 371 -3.82 23.41 -6.86
CA ASN A 371 -4.09 23.59 -8.28
C ASN A 371 -4.77 22.42 -9.01
N ASP A 372 -5.19 21.36 -8.31
CA ASP A 372 -5.97 20.27 -8.90
C ASP A 372 -7.35 20.10 -8.22
N PRO A 373 -8.40 20.75 -8.74
CA PRO A 373 -9.73 20.72 -8.12
C PRO A 373 -10.54 19.46 -8.45
N VAL A 374 -10.04 18.56 -9.29
CA VAL A 374 -10.77 17.37 -9.77
C VAL A 374 -9.83 16.18 -9.75
N ILE A 375 -9.99 15.32 -8.74
CA ILE A 375 -9.22 14.09 -8.63
C ILE A 375 -10.08 12.89 -8.98
N ASP A 376 -9.73 12.12 -10.01
CA ASP A 376 -10.46 10.95 -10.50
C ASP A 376 -9.58 9.68 -10.42
N ILE A 377 -9.88 8.83 -9.44
CA ILE A 377 -9.10 7.63 -9.15
C ILE A 377 -9.23 6.61 -10.28
N GLN A 378 -10.44 6.37 -10.79
CA GLN A 378 -10.76 5.19 -11.61
C GLN A 378 -11.61 5.58 -12.82
N ALA A 379 -11.02 5.41 -14.01
CA ALA A 379 -11.72 5.75 -15.23
C ALA A 379 -12.98 4.90 -15.43
N GLY A 380 -14.12 5.57 -15.60
CA GLY A 380 -15.38 4.95 -16.01
C GLY A 380 -16.22 4.33 -14.89
N ASP A 381 -15.88 4.57 -13.63
CA ASP A 381 -16.66 4.12 -12.47
C ASP A 381 -17.95 4.96 -12.25
N GLY A 382 -18.03 6.13 -12.89
CA GLY A 382 -19.15 7.08 -12.79
C GLY A 382 -18.98 8.15 -11.72
N ILE A 383 -17.81 8.25 -11.09
CA ILE A 383 -17.41 9.25 -10.10
C ILE A 383 -16.36 10.16 -10.75
N PRO A 384 -16.75 11.32 -11.30
CA PRO A 384 -15.81 12.18 -12.01
C PRO A 384 -14.90 13.02 -11.09
N ASN A 385 -15.04 12.88 -9.76
CA ASN A 385 -14.24 13.60 -8.77
C ASN A 385 -14.39 12.95 -7.38
N ASP A 386 -13.38 12.20 -6.96
CA ASP A 386 -13.26 11.51 -5.69
C ASP A 386 -12.97 12.43 -4.50
N LEU A 387 -12.63 13.71 -4.72
CA LEU A 387 -12.58 14.71 -3.63
C LEU A 387 -13.96 14.95 -3.03
N VAL A 388 -15.03 14.76 -3.82
CA VAL A 388 -16.39 15.12 -3.41
C VAL A 388 -16.88 14.18 -2.30
N GLY A 389 -16.89 14.69 -1.08
CA GLY A 389 -17.39 13.98 0.10
C GLY A 389 -16.30 13.41 1.00
N ALA A 390 -15.03 13.55 0.62
CA ALA A 390 -13.92 13.28 1.53
C ALA A 390 -13.88 14.31 2.67
N ASN A 391 -13.60 13.87 3.89
CA ASN A 391 -13.34 14.75 5.03
C ASN A 391 -11.82 14.95 5.16
N ILE A 392 -11.34 16.12 4.75
CA ILE A 392 -9.92 16.49 4.76
C ILE A 392 -9.66 17.33 6.02
N ASP A 393 -8.75 16.87 6.88
CA ASP A 393 -8.41 17.54 8.14
C ASP A 393 -7.33 18.62 7.96
N VAL A 394 -6.41 18.42 7.01
CA VAL A 394 -5.36 19.37 6.64
C VAL A 394 -5.21 19.37 5.13
N GLU A 395 -5.18 20.55 4.51
CA GLU A 395 -5.25 20.69 3.06
C GLU A 395 -4.19 21.66 2.53
N ASN A 396 -3.60 21.34 1.37
CA ASN A 396 -2.70 22.22 0.62
C ASN A 396 -1.54 22.77 1.46
N ASP A 397 -1.28 24.08 1.46
CA ASP A 397 -0.13 24.72 2.12
C ASP A 397 0.02 24.38 3.63
N ASP A 398 -1.05 23.94 4.28
CA ASP A 398 -1.02 23.49 5.69
C ASP A 398 -0.47 22.06 5.85
N VAL A 399 -0.34 21.30 4.77
CA VAL A 399 0.25 19.96 4.71
C VAL A 399 1.78 20.08 4.66
N ASN A 400 2.40 20.24 5.84
CA ASN A 400 3.85 20.35 6.00
C ASN A 400 4.38 19.44 7.11
N ALA A 401 5.70 19.26 7.18
CA ALA A 401 6.35 18.37 8.13
C ALA A 401 6.03 18.74 9.58
N SER A 402 6.02 20.03 9.92
CA SER A 402 5.74 20.48 11.29
C SER A 402 4.34 20.05 11.75
N ARG A 403 3.34 20.17 10.87
CA ARG A 403 1.96 19.76 11.16
C ARG A 403 1.86 18.24 11.32
N PHE A 404 2.50 17.49 10.43
CA PHE A 404 2.51 16.02 10.49
C PHE A 404 3.19 15.49 11.76
N ILE A 405 4.34 16.05 12.14
CA ILE A 405 5.07 15.72 13.38
C ILE A 405 4.22 16.02 14.61
N GLU A 406 3.53 17.17 14.65
CA GLU A 406 2.63 17.54 15.75
C GLU A 406 1.53 16.51 15.95
N GLU A 407 0.90 16.06 14.85
CA GLU A 407 -0.22 15.12 14.89
C GLU A 407 0.18 13.69 15.27
N LEU A 408 1.43 13.28 14.97
CA LEU A 408 1.99 12.01 15.42
C LEU A 408 2.60 12.05 16.83
N ASN A 409 2.75 13.23 17.43
CA ASN A 409 3.36 13.35 18.75
C ASN A 409 2.37 13.01 19.87
N VAL A 410 2.51 11.85 20.49
CA VAL A 410 1.67 11.39 21.63
C VAL A 410 1.73 12.30 22.86
N SER A 411 2.82 13.07 23.02
CA SER A 411 2.98 14.00 24.14
C SER A 411 2.28 15.34 23.89
N HIS A 412 1.88 15.61 22.65
CA HIS A 412 1.13 16.81 22.30
C HIS A 412 -0.36 16.58 22.59
N ALA A 413 -0.90 17.26 23.60
CA ALA A 413 -2.30 17.09 23.98
C ALA A 413 -3.23 17.58 22.86
N GLY A 414 -4.07 16.68 22.34
CA GLY A 414 -5.01 17.00 21.27
C GLY A 414 -4.54 16.60 19.87
N SER A 415 -3.30 16.11 19.73
CA SER A 415 -2.84 15.47 18.49
C SER A 415 -3.63 14.19 18.23
N PHE A 416 -3.69 13.77 16.96
CA PHE A 416 -4.29 12.52 16.53
C PHE A 416 -3.72 11.33 17.32
N ALA A 417 -2.39 11.23 17.41
CA ALA A 417 -1.71 10.15 18.13
C ALA A 417 -2.01 10.16 19.64
N SER A 418 -2.22 11.32 20.27
CA SER A 418 -2.60 11.40 21.69
C SER A 418 -3.98 10.79 22.00
N SER A 419 -4.81 10.59 20.97
CA SER A 419 -6.14 9.97 21.12
C SER A 419 -6.12 8.43 21.03
N ILE A 420 -5.01 7.84 20.57
CA ILE A 420 -4.85 6.41 20.34
C ILE A 420 -4.62 5.68 21.68
N LYS A 421 -5.29 4.54 21.85
CA LYS A 421 -5.24 3.70 23.05
C LYS A 421 -4.64 2.34 22.74
N GLU A 422 -4.18 1.66 23.79
CA GLU A 422 -3.52 0.35 23.71
C GLU A 422 -4.37 -0.76 23.05
N ASN A 423 -5.70 -0.63 23.01
CA ASN A 423 -6.58 -1.56 22.30
C ASN A 423 -7.00 -1.12 20.90
N ASP A 424 -6.62 0.08 20.45
CA ASP A 424 -6.94 0.57 19.11
C ASP A 424 -6.07 -0.13 18.06
N GLN A 425 -6.52 -0.09 16.80
CA GLN A 425 -5.75 -0.52 15.63
C GLN A 425 -5.39 0.73 14.82
N LEU A 426 -4.13 0.85 14.41
CA LEU A 426 -3.66 2.02 13.66
C LEU A 426 -3.20 1.63 12.26
N ILE A 427 -3.58 2.44 11.28
CA ILE A 427 -3.00 2.47 9.94
C ILE A 427 -2.33 3.84 9.75
N VAL A 428 -1.11 3.85 9.22
CA VAL A 428 -0.43 5.06 8.74
C VAL A 428 -0.07 4.83 7.28
N TYR A 429 -0.63 5.62 6.38
CA TYR A 429 -0.34 5.59 4.95
C TYR A 429 0.29 6.92 4.54
N LEU A 430 1.50 6.87 3.99
CA LEU A 430 2.24 8.04 3.50
C LEU A 430 2.43 7.90 1.99
N VAL A 431 2.09 8.93 1.22
CA VAL A 431 2.32 8.97 -0.23
C VAL A 431 2.89 10.31 -0.66
N ASP A 432 4.08 10.30 -1.27
CA ASP A 432 4.78 11.47 -1.84
C ASP A 432 6.01 10.99 -2.61
N HIS A 433 6.85 11.93 -3.00
CA HIS A 433 8.28 11.81 -3.25
C HIS A 433 9.07 11.43 -2.00
N GLY A 434 10.26 10.87 -2.25
CA GLY A 434 11.23 10.55 -1.22
C GLY A 434 12.64 10.70 -1.76
N SER A 435 13.60 10.93 -0.86
CA SER A 435 15.00 11.08 -1.24
C SER A 435 15.94 10.49 -0.20
N ASN A 436 16.92 9.72 -0.65
CA ASN A 436 18.05 9.23 0.12
C ASN A 436 19.31 10.13 -0.01
N ALA A 437 19.20 11.26 -0.73
CA ALA A 437 20.32 12.14 -1.05
C ALA A 437 20.40 13.38 -0.13
N ILE A 438 19.33 13.68 0.62
CA ILE A 438 19.27 14.87 1.49
C ILE A 438 20.19 14.71 2.71
N LEU A 439 20.20 13.51 3.30
CA LEU A 439 21.00 13.20 4.47
C LEU A 439 22.32 12.58 4.01
N GLY A 440 23.44 13.06 4.56
CA GLY A 440 24.78 12.58 4.17
C GLY A 440 25.09 11.13 4.60
N ASP A 441 24.19 10.48 5.34
CA ASP A 441 24.29 9.09 5.77
C ASP A 441 23.49 8.12 4.88
N GLY A 442 22.78 8.63 3.87
CA GLY A 442 21.97 7.82 2.94
C GLY A 442 20.60 7.43 3.47
N ASN A 443 20.22 7.90 4.67
CA ASN A 443 18.88 7.68 5.20
C ASN A 443 17.85 8.43 4.35
N VAL A 444 16.67 7.82 4.20
CA VAL A 444 15.60 8.38 3.40
C VAL A 444 14.84 9.47 4.17
N THR A 445 14.36 10.42 3.39
CA THR A 445 13.51 11.54 3.81
C THR A 445 12.21 11.50 3.02
N PHE A 446 11.10 11.76 3.69
CA PHE A 446 9.78 11.96 3.11
C PHE A 446 9.49 13.46 3.04
N HIS A 447 9.13 13.97 1.86
CA HIS A 447 9.14 15.41 1.56
C HIS A 447 7.73 16.00 1.61
N PHE A 448 7.64 17.33 1.66
CA PHE A 448 6.38 18.07 1.63
C PHE A 448 6.49 19.20 0.61
N GLU A 449 5.63 19.20 -0.42
CA GLU A 449 5.66 20.22 -1.47
C GLU A 449 5.27 21.61 -0.96
N ALA A 450 4.40 21.67 0.05
CA ALA A 450 3.86 22.93 0.60
C ALA A 450 4.95 23.94 0.98
N ASP A 451 6.08 23.47 1.54
CA ASP A 451 7.16 24.34 2.01
C ASP A 451 8.57 23.77 1.81
N GLY A 452 8.70 22.61 1.15
CA GLY A 452 9.97 21.91 0.94
C GLY A 452 10.56 21.31 2.22
N SER A 453 9.77 21.23 3.30
CA SER A 453 10.17 20.52 4.52
C SER A 453 10.20 19.01 4.29
N TYR A 454 10.80 18.28 5.22
CA TYR A 454 10.87 16.82 5.16
C TYR A 454 10.88 16.21 6.56
N VAL A 455 10.51 14.93 6.63
CA VAL A 455 10.66 14.08 7.82
C VAL A 455 11.66 12.97 7.50
N SER A 456 12.62 12.77 8.41
CA SER A 456 13.59 11.67 8.28
C SER A 456 13.01 10.33 8.77
N GLU A 457 13.55 9.22 8.28
CA GLU A 457 13.23 7.88 8.80
C GLU A 457 13.27 7.81 10.33
N MET A 458 14.36 8.30 10.94
CA MET A 458 14.56 8.22 12.40
C MET A 458 13.54 9.06 13.17
N GLU A 459 13.22 10.25 12.69
CA GLU A 459 12.19 11.10 13.31
C GLU A 459 10.81 10.47 13.22
N PHE A 460 10.48 9.88 12.07
CA PHE A 460 9.22 9.15 11.89
C PHE A 460 9.16 7.90 12.79
N HIS A 461 10.23 7.10 12.84
CA HIS A 461 10.35 5.94 13.74
C HIS A 461 10.15 6.34 15.20
N ASP A 462 10.84 7.37 15.67
CA ASP A 462 10.73 7.85 17.06
C ASP A 462 9.29 8.27 17.40
N LEU A 463 8.57 8.90 16.46
CA LEU A 463 7.18 9.29 16.67
C LEU A 463 6.27 8.06 16.80
N VAL A 464 6.35 7.11 15.87
CA VAL A 464 5.44 5.94 15.86
C VAL A 464 5.77 4.92 16.93
N ASN A 465 7.04 4.77 17.32
CA ASN A 465 7.46 3.89 18.43
C ASN A 465 6.87 4.32 19.78
N ASN A 466 6.51 5.59 19.93
CA ASN A 466 5.85 6.10 21.13
C ASN A 466 4.33 5.85 21.16
N ILE A 467 3.73 5.35 20.07
CA ILE A 467 2.28 5.11 19.99
C ILE A 467 1.95 3.72 20.56
N SER A 468 1.19 3.70 21.67
CA SER A 468 0.68 2.45 22.24
C SER A 468 -0.66 2.07 21.61
N CYS A 469 -0.65 1.03 20.77
CA CYS A 469 -1.85 0.45 20.15
C CYS A 469 -1.77 -1.09 20.13
N ASN A 470 -2.86 -1.77 19.78
CA ASN A 470 -2.89 -3.24 19.73
C ASN A 470 -2.08 -3.77 18.53
N ARG A 471 -2.23 -3.12 17.37
CA ARG A 471 -1.45 -3.42 16.16
C ARG A 471 -1.42 -2.21 15.23
N MET A 472 -0.34 -2.09 14.48
CA MET A 472 -0.07 -0.99 13.56
C MET A 472 0.27 -1.51 12.17
N MET A 473 -0.21 -0.84 11.12
CA MET A 473 0.28 -1.03 9.76
C MET A 473 0.79 0.32 9.25
N ILE A 474 2.02 0.33 8.76
CA ILE A 474 2.65 1.49 8.15
C ILE A 474 2.92 1.16 6.68
N ASN A 475 2.47 2.04 5.81
CA ASN A 475 2.66 1.95 4.37
C ASN A 475 3.36 3.22 3.91
N VAL A 476 4.58 3.06 3.35
CA VAL A 476 5.40 4.18 2.88
C VAL A 476 5.50 4.10 1.38
N ASP A 477 4.81 5.02 0.71
CA ASP A 477 4.72 5.10 -0.72
C ASP A 477 5.52 6.28 -1.26
N CYS A 478 6.82 6.07 -1.42
CA CYS A 478 7.72 7.08 -1.98
C CYS A 478 8.94 6.41 -2.62
N CYS A 479 9.68 7.17 -3.41
CA CYS A 479 10.98 6.75 -3.91
C CYS A 479 11.92 6.43 -2.75
N PHE A 480 12.71 5.37 -2.90
CA PHE A 480 13.65 4.88 -1.90
C PHE A 480 12.99 4.48 -0.57
N SER A 481 11.68 4.23 -0.56
CA SER A 481 10.91 3.92 0.66
C SER A 481 11.46 2.70 1.40
N GLY A 482 12.10 1.75 0.71
CA GLY A 482 12.74 0.59 1.33
C GLY A 482 13.90 0.94 2.26
N ASN A 483 14.48 2.14 2.12
CA ASN A 483 15.48 2.61 3.08
C ASN A 483 14.88 2.95 4.43
N PHE A 484 13.56 3.19 4.53
CA PHE A 484 12.90 3.25 5.83
C PHE A 484 13.03 1.90 6.57
N LEU A 485 13.30 0.78 5.90
CA LEU A 485 13.54 -0.51 6.55
C LEU A 485 15.03 -0.84 6.70
N GLN A 486 15.92 -0.08 6.08
CA GLN A 486 17.37 -0.33 6.08
C GLN A 486 18.02 0.32 7.29
N VAL A 487 17.72 -0.26 8.44
CA VAL A 487 18.29 0.17 9.71
C VAL A 487 19.79 -0.06 9.65
N ASN A 488 20.56 1.03 9.68
CA ASN A 488 21.97 0.98 10.03
C ASN A 488 22.10 0.15 11.32
N ALA A 489 22.82 -0.98 11.29
CA ALA A 489 22.84 -2.01 12.34
C ALA A 489 23.19 -1.52 13.77
N SER A 490 23.51 -0.24 13.94
CA SER A 490 23.79 0.46 15.20
C SER A 490 22.59 1.18 15.85
N ALA A 491 21.47 1.42 15.17
CA ALA A 491 20.43 2.35 15.66
C ALA A 491 19.26 1.72 16.43
N GLY A 492 19.06 0.40 16.37
CA GLY A 492 17.75 -0.17 16.71
C GLY A 492 16.79 0.17 15.56
N GLY A 493 16.12 -0.84 15.03
CA GLY A 493 15.37 -0.72 13.80
C GLY A 493 13.91 -0.91 14.01
N TRP A 494 13.09 -0.71 12.97
CA TRP A 494 11.66 -1.07 12.91
C TRP A 494 11.31 -2.48 13.43
N LEU A 495 12.32 -3.35 13.55
CA LEU A 495 12.33 -4.61 14.29
C LEU A 495 12.00 -4.49 15.78
N ASP A 496 12.02 -3.31 16.39
CA ASP A 496 11.73 -3.08 17.80
C ASP A 496 10.24 -2.78 18.09
N ILE A 497 9.44 -2.57 17.04
CA ILE A 497 7.98 -2.37 17.14
C ILE A 497 7.27 -3.70 16.83
N ASP A 498 7.24 -4.60 17.81
CA ASP A 498 6.76 -5.99 17.69
C ASP A 498 5.34 -6.16 17.10
N ASN A 499 4.49 -5.14 17.26
CA ASN A 499 3.09 -5.12 16.83
C ASN A 499 2.85 -4.33 15.53
N CYS A 500 3.90 -4.01 14.77
CA CYS A 500 3.84 -3.22 13.55
C CYS A 500 4.13 -4.05 12.30
N ILE A 501 3.33 -3.88 11.26
CA ILE A 501 3.64 -4.30 9.89
C ILE A 501 4.11 -3.07 9.13
N MET A 502 5.21 -3.16 8.40
CA MET A 502 5.66 -2.10 7.52
C MET A 502 5.78 -2.60 6.09
N VAL A 503 5.21 -1.84 5.16
CA VAL A 503 5.24 -2.13 3.71
C VAL A 503 5.76 -0.90 3.00
N THR A 504 6.68 -1.08 2.05
CA THR A 504 7.25 0.00 1.24
C THR A 504 6.99 -0.26 -0.23
N SER A 505 6.76 0.78 -1.04
CA SER A 505 6.49 0.60 -2.47
C SER A 505 7.73 0.28 -3.30
N SER A 506 8.93 0.48 -2.75
CA SER A 506 10.19 0.16 -3.41
C SER A 506 11.29 -0.24 -2.42
N LEU A 507 12.41 -0.74 -2.95
CA LEU A 507 13.69 -0.87 -2.26
C LEU A 507 14.37 0.52 -2.17
N ASN A 508 15.68 0.59 -2.41
CA ASN A 508 16.43 1.82 -2.59
C ASN A 508 16.33 2.28 -4.07
N VAL A 509 15.13 2.27 -4.64
CA VAL A 509 14.88 2.63 -6.05
C VAL A 509 13.63 3.49 -6.17
N PHE A 510 13.30 3.97 -7.37
CA PHE A 510 12.06 4.73 -7.59
C PHE A 510 10.83 3.88 -7.32
N SER A 511 9.81 4.56 -6.81
CA SER A 511 8.43 4.10 -6.87
C SER A 511 7.73 4.78 -8.05
N TRP A 512 6.78 4.07 -8.65
CA TRP A 512 6.13 4.50 -9.88
C TRP A 512 4.62 4.66 -9.69
N TYR A 513 4.07 5.59 -10.45
CA TYR A 513 2.68 6.02 -10.37
C TYR A 513 2.13 6.26 -11.78
N TRP A 514 0.82 6.08 -11.92
CA TRP A 514 0.07 6.70 -13.00
C TRP A 514 -0.33 8.11 -12.60
N VAL A 515 0.05 9.08 -13.42
CA VAL A 515 -0.25 10.51 -13.20
C VAL A 515 -1.74 10.78 -13.28
N ASP A 516 -2.44 10.11 -14.20
CA ASP A 516 -3.88 10.20 -14.39
C ASP A 516 -4.45 8.80 -14.67
N ASN A 517 -5.78 8.70 -14.73
CA ASN A 517 -6.48 7.43 -14.98
C ASN A 517 -6.68 7.09 -16.48
N SER A 518 -6.14 7.89 -17.40
CA SER A 518 -6.27 7.72 -18.85
C SER A 518 -5.30 6.68 -19.45
N ASN A 519 -4.58 5.97 -18.58
CA ASN A 519 -3.66 4.89 -18.92
C ASN A 519 -4.38 3.54 -19.13
N GLY A 520 -3.64 2.49 -19.50
CA GLY A 520 -4.22 1.19 -19.81
C GLY A 520 -4.63 0.33 -18.60
N ASP A 521 -4.20 0.67 -17.39
CA ASP A 521 -4.70 0.09 -16.14
C ASP A 521 -5.95 0.82 -15.62
N MET A 522 -6.28 1.98 -16.20
CA MET A 522 -7.50 2.76 -15.97
C MET A 522 -7.62 3.37 -14.57
N PHE A 523 -6.51 3.52 -13.83
CA PHE A 523 -6.49 4.19 -12.52
C PHE A 523 -5.35 5.20 -12.40
N ALA A 524 -5.54 6.27 -11.63
CA ALA A 524 -4.49 7.17 -11.19
C ALA A 524 -3.93 6.70 -9.84
N GLY A 525 -2.60 6.80 -9.65
CA GLY A 525 -1.95 6.47 -8.39
C GLY A 525 -0.86 5.41 -8.47
N SER A 526 -0.49 4.88 -7.30
CA SER A 526 0.68 4.03 -7.10
C SER A 526 0.53 2.70 -7.80
N TRP A 527 1.51 2.29 -8.59
CA TRP A 527 1.47 0.97 -9.23
C TRP A 527 1.39 -0.16 -8.21
N PHE A 528 2.11 -0.02 -7.10
CA PHE A 528 2.13 -1.04 -6.05
C PHE A 528 0.94 -0.89 -5.11
N PHE A 529 0.76 0.29 -4.52
CA PHE A 529 -0.23 0.44 -3.44
C PHE A 529 -1.67 0.47 -3.93
N HIS A 530 -1.96 0.91 -5.15
CA HIS A 530 -3.31 0.81 -5.70
C HIS A 530 -3.78 -0.66 -5.68
N VAL A 531 -2.98 -1.56 -6.24
CA VAL A 531 -3.28 -3.01 -6.24
C VAL A 531 -3.31 -3.57 -4.83
N PHE A 532 -2.40 -3.13 -3.95
CA PHE A 532 -2.36 -3.59 -2.55
C PHE A 532 -3.67 -3.29 -1.83
N TRP A 533 -4.17 -2.07 -1.96
CA TRP A 533 -5.40 -1.65 -1.31
C TRP A 533 -6.64 -2.29 -1.94
N GLU A 534 -6.69 -2.51 -3.26
CA GLU A 534 -7.75 -3.30 -3.91
C GLU A 534 -7.83 -4.73 -3.36
N ILE A 535 -6.70 -5.37 -3.12
CA ILE A 535 -6.66 -6.73 -2.55
C ILE A 535 -7.12 -6.72 -1.08
N LEU A 536 -6.79 -5.67 -0.32
CA LEU A 536 -7.32 -5.50 1.03
C LEU A 536 -8.84 -5.23 1.01
N ASP A 537 -9.34 -4.50 0.02
CA ASP A 537 -10.76 -4.14 -0.10
C ASP A 537 -11.65 -5.38 -0.27
N ILE A 538 -11.18 -6.36 -1.05
CA ILE A 538 -11.87 -7.66 -1.19
C ILE A 538 -11.69 -8.59 0.02
N GLY A 539 -10.99 -8.14 1.07
CA GLY A 539 -10.89 -8.81 2.36
C GLY A 539 -9.78 -9.85 2.48
N LEU A 540 -8.77 -9.82 1.60
CA LEU A 540 -7.61 -10.69 1.77
C LEU A 540 -6.67 -10.19 2.87
N SER A 541 -5.73 -11.04 3.29
CA SER A 541 -4.76 -10.69 4.31
C SER A 541 -3.73 -9.70 3.77
N ILE A 542 -3.06 -8.96 4.66
CA ILE A 542 -1.99 -8.04 4.27
C ILE A 542 -0.85 -8.78 3.53
N ALA A 543 -0.52 -10.00 3.96
CA ALA A 543 0.49 -10.81 3.28
C ALA A 543 0.07 -11.23 1.86
N ASP A 544 -1.22 -11.54 1.66
CA ASP A 544 -1.77 -11.84 0.32
C ASP A 544 -1.82 -10.59 -0.56
N ALA A 545 -2.15 -9.43 0.01
CA ALA A 545 -2.12 -8.14 -0.66
C ALA A 545 -0.72 -7.80 -1.15
N PHE A 546 0.29 -7.94 -0.27
CA PHE A 546 1.69 -7.74 -0.65
C PHE A 546 2.11 -8.66 -1.81
N THR A 547 1.88 -9.97 -1.65
CA THR A 547 2.28 -10.99 -2.63
C THR A 547 1.62 -10.75 -4.00
N GLN A 548 0.35 -10.34 -4.04
CA GLN A 548 -0.32 -10.07 -5.31
C GLN A 548 0.16 -8.77 -5.95
N SER A 549 0.42 -7.75 -5.16
CA SER A 549 0.81 -6.42 -5.64
C SER A 549 2.24 -6.41 -6.18
N GLU A 550 3.17 -7.12 -5.55
CA GLU A 550 4.54 -7.23 -6.10
C GLU A 550 4.58 -7.97 -7.45
N ASN A 551 3.58 -8.82 -7.71
CA ASN A 551 3.43 -9.56 -8.97
C ASN A 551 2.62 -8.79 -10.03
N PHE A 552 2.11 -7.60 -9.72
CA PHE A 552 1.43 -6.76 -10.69
C PHE A 552 2.39 -6.36 -11.82
N VAL A 553 1.90 -6.39 -13.06
CA VAL A 553 2.61 -5.92 -14.25
C VAL A 553 1.81 -4.73 -14.79
N PRO A 554 2.27 -3.49 -14.57
CA PRO A 554 1.58 -2.30 -15.07
C PRO A 554 1.42 -2.34 -16.60
N PHE A 555 0.36 -1.74 -17.10
CA PHE A 555 0.05 -1.74 -18.53
C PHE A 555 1.22 -1.20 -19.36
N GLY A 556 1.59 -1.93 -20.40
CA GLY A 556 2.69 -1.56 -21.29
C GLY A 556 4.09 -1.76 -20.71
N LYS A 557 4.22 -2.29 -19.48
CA LYS A 557 5.53 -2.58 -18.86
C LYS A 557 5.91 -4.06 -19.04
N PRO A 558 7.21 -4.36 -19.22
CA PRO A 558 7.67 -5.70 -19.58
C PRO A 558 7.82 -6.66 -18.38
N MET A 559 7.81 -6.13 -17.16
CA MET A 559 8.17 -6.88 -15.94
C MET A 559 7.29 -6.50 -14.75
N PRO A 560 7.10 -7.41 -13.80
CA PRO A 560 6.36 -7.16 -12.56
C PRO A 560 7.13 -6.27 -11.57
N LEU A 561 6.40 -5.72 -10.60
CA LEU A 561 6.94 -4.77 -9.62
C LEU A 561 8.04 -5.34 -8.72
N PHE A 562 8.02 -6.64 -8.41
CA PHE A 562 9.10 -7.28 -7.65
C PHE A 562 10.46 -7.22 -8.36
N VAL A 563 10.48 -6.90 -9.67
CA VAL A 563 11.70 -6.68 -10.45
C VAL A 563 12.01 -5.18 -10.57
N SER A 564 11.00 -4.36 -10.87
CA SER A 564 11.22 -2.94 -11.18
C SER A 564 11.30 -2.02 -9.96
N GLN A 565 10.54 -2.31 -8.91
CA GLN A 565 10.51 -1.53 -7.66
C GLN A 565 11.08 -2.30 -6.47
N CYS A 566 11.00 -3.64 -6.48
CA CYS A 566 11.37 -4.49 -5.35
C CYS A 566 10.74 -4.04 -4.02
N PRO A 567 9.38 -3.96 -3.91
CA PRO A 567 8.70 -3.59 -2.67
C PRO A 567 9.18 -4.42 -1.48
N LEU A 568 9.20 -3.84 -0.27
CA LEU A 568 9.59 -4.57 0.93
C LEU A 568 8.40 -4.78 1.88
N TYR A 569 8.48 -5.90 2.60
CA TYR A 569 7.50 -6.32 3.59
C TYR A 569 8.20 -6.69 4.89
N HIS A 570 7.80 -6.06 5.99
CA HIS A 570 8.30 -6.36 7.32
C HIS A 570 7.14 -6.65 8.29
N ASP A 571 7.18 -7.81 8.95
CA ASP A 571 6.14 -8.27 9.87
C ASP A 571 6.76 -9.16 10.98
N PRO A 572 7.39 -8.54 11.99
CA PRO A 572 8.08 -9.25 13.06
C PRO A 572 7.11 -10.08 13.92
N GLY A 573 5.85 -9.64 14.04
CA GLY A 573 4.80 -10.31 14.81
C GLY A 573 4.02 -11.39 14.05
N ASN A 574 4.31 -11.60 12.76
CA ASN A 574 3.53 -12.47 11.87
C ASN A 574 2.01 -12.14 11.86
N ILE A 575 1.69 -10.85 11.98
CA ILE A 575 0.34 -10.31 12.09
C ILE A 575 -0.33 -10.29 10.71
N GLY A 576 0.42 -10.04 9.65
CA GLY A 576 -0.13 -9.78 8.31
C GLY A 576 -0.77 -10.98 7.64
N SER A 577 -0.51 -12.20 8.12
CA SER A 577 -1.24 -13.41 7.71
C SER A 577 -2.64 -13.54 8.32
N THR A 578 -2.94 -12.76 9.38
CA THR A 578 -4.20 -12.83 10.13
C THR A 578 -4.99 -11.53 10.11
N TRP A 579 -4.35 -10.41 9.78
CA TRP A 579 -5.02 -9.13 9.65
C TRP A 579 -5.55 -8.94 8.23
N ASN A 580 -6.86 -8.79 8.14
CA ASN A 580 -7.62 -8.39 6.95
C ASN A 580 -8.71 -7.39 7.37
N PHE A 581 -9.42 -6.82 6.39
CA PHE A 581 -10.52 -5.88 6.65
C PHE A 581 -11.91 -6.53 6.67
N THR A 582 -12.00 -7.87 6.70
CA THR A 582 -13.26 -8.64 6.61
C THR A 582 -14.20 -8.54 7.82
N SER A 583 -13.99 -7.59 8.72
CA SER A 583 -14.98 -7.25 9.73
C SER A 583 -16.23 -6.70 9.05
N VAL A 584 -17.12 -7.63 8.68
CA VAL A 584 -18.43 -7.51 8.04
C VAL A 584 -18.84 -6.08 7.70
N PRO A 585 -18.88 -5.70 6.41
CA PRO A 585 -19.51 -4.45 5.98
C PRO A 585 -20.92 -4.40 6.57
N ARG A 586 -21.22 -3.35 7.34
CA ARG A 586 -22.61 -3.05 7.67
C ARG A 586 -23.28 -2.63 6.36
N LEU A 587 -24.20 -3.47 5.87
CA LEU A 587 -25.15 -3.17 4.80
C LEU A 587 -25.88 -1.84 5.04
#